data_AF-A0AAV5VUQ3-F1
#
_entry.id   AF-A0AAV5VUQ3-F1
#
_cell.length_a   1.000
_cell.length_b   1.000
_cell.length_c   1.000
_cell.angle_alpha   90.00
_cell.angle_beta   90.00
_cell.angle_gamma   90.00
#
_symmetry.space_group_name_H-M   'P 1'
#
loop_
_entity.id
_entity.type
_entity.pdbx_description
1 polymer ?
#
loop_
_entity_poly.entity_id
_entity_poly.type
_entity_poly.pdbx_seq_one_letter_code
_entity_poly.pdbx_strand_id
1 'polypeptide(L)'
;RIRASLKNSSKKLTSAQRVEFSKIFTNENTKRETLQKEIKEFLRKSLTEEAFAQLKKEIAAHREQAGNRMAEAVKALPEAHERLYAILKDASLDSKQIGERVKALLKSLPKDVTLALFKLRSLFAHLPAKKPSQQTDEPVKV
;
A
#
# COMPACT_ATOMS: atom_id res chain seq x y z
N ARG A 1 10.62 -4.98 2.96
CA ARG A 1 11.08 -6.38 3.11
C ARG A 1 11.98 -6.79 1.94
N ILE A 2 11.51 -6.77 0.68
CA ILE A 2 12.37 -7.00 -0.51
C ILE A 2 13.61 -6.07 -0.55
N ARG A 3 13.47 -4.77 -0.26
CA ARG A 3 14.62 -3.85 -0.13
C ARG A 3 15.66 -4.29 0.90
N ALA A 4 15.24 -4.96 1.99
CA ALA A 4 16.15 -5.44 3.02
C ALA A 4 16.91 -6.69 2.56
N SER A 5 16.26 -7.63 1.88
CA SER A 5 16.91 -8.80 1.28
C SER A 5 17.91 -8.40 0.18
N LEU A 6 17.55 -7.41 -0.63
CA LEU A 6 18.47 -6.80 -1.61
C LEU A 6 19.66 -6.12 -0.93
N LYS A 7 19.43 -5.36 0.15
CA LYS A 7 20.51 -4.72 0.94
C LYS A 7 21.42 -5.74 1.64
N ASN A 8 20.88 -6.86 2.12
CA ASN A 8 21.69 -7.92 2.71
C ASN A 8 22.52 -8.65 1.66
N SER A 9 21.96 -8.86 0.47
CA SER A 9 22.69 -9.43 -0.66
C SER A 9 23.78 -8.49 -1.17
N SER A 10 23.52 -7.17 -1.18
CA SER A 10 24.52 -6.19 -1.57
C SER A 10 25.71 -6.10 -0.61
N LYS A 11 25.60 -6.59 0.63
CA LYS A 11 26.74 -6.71 1.57
C LYS A 11 27.72 -7.82 1.18
N LYS A 12 27.26 -8.80 0.40
CA LYS A 12 28.10 -9.89 -0.14
C LYS A 12 28.86 -9.49 -1.42
N LEU A 13 28.61 -8.28 -1.92
CA LEU A 13 29.28 -7.71 -3.08
C LEU A 13 30.56 -6.96 -2.69
N THR A 14 31.53 -6.92 -3.60
CA THR A 14 32.72 -6.07 -3.43
C THR A 14 32.36 -4.59 -3.39
N SER A 15 33.29 -3.74 -2.94
CA SER A 15 33.06 -2.28 -2.88
C SER A 15 32.74 -1.70 -4.26
N ALA A 16 33.44 -2.13 -5.32
CA ALA A 16 33.16 -1.71 -6.69
C ALA A 16 31.77 -2.16 -7.18
N GLN A 17 31.40 -3.42 -6.92
CA GLN A 17 30.09 -3.95 -7.27
C GLN A 17 28.94 -3.26 -6.50
N ARG A 18 29.18 -2.83 -5.26
CA ARG A 18 28.19 -2.05 -4.49
C ARG A 18 27.91 -0.69 -5.13
N VAL A 19 28.94 -0.03 -5.68
CA VAL A 19 28.78 1.24 -6.40
C VAL A 19 27.95 1.03 -7.67
N GLU A 20 28.24 -0.01 -8.46
CA GLU A 20 27.45 -0.34 -9.66
C GLU A 20 26.01 -0.72 -9.32
N PHE A 21 25.82 -1.56 -8.31
CA PHE A 21 24.50 -1.91 -7.81
C PHE A 21 23.69 -0.67 -7.41
N SER A 22 24.33 0.29 -6.72
CA SER A 22 23.66 1.54 -6.33
C SER A 22 23.24 2.35 -7.55
N LYS A 23 24.12 2.50 -8.56
CA LYS A 23 23.81 3.24 -9.79
C LYS A 23 22.60 2.65 -10.52
N ILE A 24 22.55 1.32 -10.64
CA ILE A 24 21.39 0.63 -11.22
C ILE A 24 20.16 0.89 -10.34
N PHE A 25 20.26 0.64 -9.04
CA PHE A 25 19.14 0.70 -8.11
C PHE A 25 18.49 2.09 -7.98
N THR A 26 19.28 3.17 -8.11
CA THR A 26 18.80 4.55 -8.03
C THR A 26 18.54 5.18 -9.40
N ASN A 27 18.55 4.41 -10.50
CA ASN A 27 18.25 4.95 -11.81
C ASN A 27 16.74 5.27 -11.94
N GLU A 28 16.39 6.53 -11.69
CA GLU A 28 15.00 7.01 -11.71
C GLU A 28 14.41 7.12 -13.13
N ASN A 29 15.26 7.13 -14.17
CA ASN A 29 14.85 7.28 -15.56
C ASN A 29 14.48 5.95 -16.24
N THR A 30 14.67 4.83 -15.56
CA THR A 30 14.42 3.49 -16.10
C THR A 30 13.04 2.97 -15.69
N LYS A 31 12.29 2.44 -16.65
CA LYS A 31 11.02 1.74 -16.37
C LYS A 31 11.27 0.64 -15.32
N ARG A 32 10.34 0.52 -14.36
CA ARG A 32 10.45 -0.41 -13.23
C ARG A 32 10.74 -1.86 -13.64
N GLU A 33 10.22 -2.32 -14.77
CA GLU A 33 10.46 -3.66 -15.31
C GLU A 33 11.89 -3.85 -15.81
N THR A 34 12.40 -2.86 -16.56
CA THR A 34 13.78 -2.84 -17.06
C THR A 34 14.76 -2.79 -15.88
N LEU A 35 14.50 -1.94 -14.90
CA LEU A 35 15.28 -1.85 -13.67
C LEU A 35 15.34 -3.20 -12.92
N GLN A 36 14.22 -3.92 -12.84
CA GLN A 36 14.19 -5.25 -12.22
C GLN A 36 15.01 -6.28 -12.98
N LYS A 37 15.00 -6.23 -14.32
CA LYS A 37 15.82 -7.10 -15.17
C LYS A 37 17.31 -6.82 -14.95
N GLU A 38 17.72 -5.56 -15.00
CA GLU A 38 19.11 -5.13 -14.79
C GLU A 38 19.63 -5.56 -13.41
N ILE A 39 18.87 -5.29 -12.34
CA ILE A 39 19.22 -5.73 -10.98
C ILE A 39 19.39 -7.25 -10.92
N LYS A 40 18.48 -8.01 -11.54
CA LYS A 40 18.52 -9.48 -11.51
C LYS A 40 19.74 -10.02 -12.27
N GLU A 41 20.04 -9.47 -13.43
CA GLU A 41 21.20 -9.86 -14.23
C GLU A 41 22.52 -9.51 -13.54
N PHE A 42 22.60 -8.31 -12.97
CA PHE A 42 23.75 -7.87 -12.19
C PHE A 42 24.00 -8.83 -11.02
N LEU A 43 22.98 -9.08 -10.18
CA LEU A 43 23.12 -9.96 -9.03
C LEU A 43 23.43 -11.41 -9.42
N ARG A 44 22.96 -11.88 -10.57
CA ARG A 44 23.32 -13.21 -11.10
C ARG A 44 24.80 -13.30 -11.45
N LYS A 45 25.38 -12.25 -12.00
CA LYS A 45 26.80 -12.19 -12.41
C LYS A 45 27.74 -11.91 -11.23
N SER A 46 27.26 -11.17 -10.22
CA SER A 46 28.10 -10.68 -9.13
C SER A 46 28.06 -11.54 -7.86
N LEU A 47 27.04 -12.39 -7.67
CA LEU A 47 26.95 -13.31 -6.53
C LEU A 47 27.32 -14.73 -6.93
N THR A 48 27.72 -15.53 -5.95
CA THR A 48 27.82 -16.99 -6.12
C THR A 48 26.45 -17.60 -6.41
N GLU A 49 26.42 -18.76 -7.07
CA GLU A 49 25.16 -19.44 -7.40
C GLU A 49 24.30 -19.71 -6.16
N GLU A 50 24.93 -20.14 -5.06
CA GLU A 50 24.26 -20.38 -3.78
C GLU A 50 23.66 -19.09 -3.20
N ALA A 51 24.42 -18.00 -3.18
CA ALA A 51 23.95 -16.72 -2.66
C ALA A 51 22.79 -16.16 -3.50
N PHE A 52 22.87 -16.33 -4.82
CA PHE A 52 21.80 -15.92 -5.73
C PHE A 52 20.55 -16.82 -5.60
N ALA A 53 20.72 -18.13 -5.43
CA ALA A 53 19.62 -19.05 -5.18
C ALA A 53 18.90 -18.76 -3.86
N GLN A 54 19.65 -18.45 -2.80
CA GLN A 54 19.08 -18.06 -1.52
C GLN A 54 18.31 -16.74 -1.62
N LEU A 55 18.86 -15.74 -2.30
CA LEU A 55 18.16 -14.48 -2.55
C LEU A 55 16.86 -14.69 -3.33
N LYS A 56 16.85 -15.57 -4.34
CA LYS A 56 15.61 -15.91 -5.07
C LYS A 56 14.55 -16.50 -4.14
N LYS A 57 14.93 -17.42 -3.25
CA LYS A 57 14.02 -18.03 -2.27
C LYS A 57 13.45 -16.97 -1.31
N GLU A 58 14.29 -16.08 -0.79
CA GLU A 58 13.85 -14.99 0.08
C GLU A 58 12.88 -14.03 -0.62
N ILE A 59 13.17 -13.64 -1.88
CA ILE A 59 12.28 -12.78 -2.66
C ILE A 59 10.94 -13.48 -2.94
N ALA A 60 10.96 -14.77 -3.27
CA ALA A 60 9.74 -15.55 -3.51
C ALA A 60 8.87 -15.64 -2.25
N ALA A 61 9.47 -16.00 -1.10
CA ALA A 61 8.76 -16.06 0.18
C ALA A 61 8.18 -14.68 0.56
N HIS A 62 8.90 -13.59 0.31
CA HIS A 62 8.38 -12.24 0.54
C HIS A 62 7.21 -11.87 -0.36
N ARG A 63 7.22 -12.33 -1.63
CA ARG A 63 6.09 -12.10 -2.55
C ARG A 63 4.86 -12.88 -2.11
N GLU A 64 5.03 -14.12 -1.71
CA GLU A 64 3.95 -14.96 -1.20
C GLU A 64 3.34 -14.38 0.08
N GLN A 65 4.18 -14.02 1.07
CA GLN A 65 3.71 -13.35 2.29
C GLN A 65 3.00 -12.03 2.01
N ALA A 66 3.48 -11.25 1.04
CA ALA A 66 2.80 -10.01 0.64
C ALA A 66 1.46 -10.29 -0.04
N GLY A 67 1.39 -11.31 -0.92
CA GLY A 67 0.17 -11.77 -1.56
C GLY A 67 -0.89 -12.19 -0.55
N ASN A 68 -0.51 -13.01 0.43
CA ASN A 68 -1.41 -13.47 1.49
C ASN A 68 -1.94 -12.31 2.33
N ARG A 69 -1.08 -11.37 2.73
CA ARG A 69 -1.49 -10.16 3.45
C ARG A 69 -2.43 -9.27 2.63
N MET A 70 -2.17 -9.13 1.34
CA MET A 70 -3.07 -8.38 0.45
C MET A 70 -4.43 -9.08 0.33
N ALA A 71 -4.46 -10.41 0.21
CA ALA A 71 -5.70 -11.17 0.16
C ALA A 71 -6.51 -11.03 1.46
N GLU A 72 -5.86 -11.14 2.61
CA GLU A 72 -6.48 -10.87 3.92
C GLU A 72 -6.99 -9.44 4.02
N ALA A 73 -6.20 -8.46 3.55
CA ALA A 73 -6.60 -7.07 3.58
C ALA A 73 -7.82 -6.80 2.69
N VAL A 74 -7.88 -7.39 1.50
CA VAL A 74 -9.04 -7.30 0.60
C VAL A 74 -10.27 -7.93 1.23
N LYS A 75 -10.15 -9.04 1.95
CA LYS A 75 -11.26 -9.67 2.67
C LYS A 75 -11.78 -8.81 3.83
N ALA A 76 -10.89 -8.17 4.58
CA ALA A 76 -11.25 -7.33 5.72
C ALA A 76 -11.72 -5.91 5.33
N LEU A 77 -11.47 -5.48 4.09
CA LEU A 77 -11.74 -4.12 3.63
C LEU A 77 -13.24 -3.73 3.65
N PRO A 78 -14.19 -4.60 3.23
CA PRO A 78 -15.61 -4.27 3.25
C PRO A 78 -16.14 -3.99 4.66
N GLU A 79 -15.87 -4.90 5.60
CA GLU A 79 -16.28 -4.76 7.00
C GLU A 79 -15.68 -3.50 7.64
N ALA A 80 -14.40 -3.24 7.35
CA ALA A 80 -13.72 -2.07 7.86
C ALA A 80 -14.27 -0.75 7.27
N HIS A 81 -14.70 -0.78 6.00
CA HIS A 81 -15.40 0.34 5.35
C HIS A 81 -16.78 0.58 5.94
N GLU A 82 -17.56 -0.48 6.19
CA GLU A 82 -18.88 -0.36 6.83
C GLU A 82 -18.79 0.24 8.23
N ARG A 83 -17.84 -0.22 9.05
CA ARG A 83 -17.59 0.35 10.39
C ARG A 83 -17.19 1.82 10.33
N LEU A 84 -16.32 2.18 9.38
CA LEU A 84 -15.95 3.58 9.17
C LEU A 84 -17.16 4.42 8.77
N TYR A 85 -17.98 3.91 7.85
CA TYR A 85 -19.18 4.60 7.37
C TYR A 85 -20.22 4.79 8.49
N ALA A 86 -20.41 3.78 9.35
CA ALA A 86 -21.28 3.87 10.51
C ALA A 86 -20.83 4.98 11.48
N ILE A 87 -19.52 5.09 11.77
CA ILE A 87 -18.97 6.16 12.61
C ILE A 87 -19.22 7.54 11.99
N LEU A 88 -19.06 7.67 10.67
CA LEU A 88 -19.23 8.96 9.97
C LEU A 88 -20.69 9.39 9.83
N LYS A 89 -21.63 8.45 9.86
CA LYS A 89 -23.07 8.71 9.77
C LYS A 89 -23.76 8.82 11.12
N ASP A 90 -23.07 8.53 12.21
CA ASP A 90 -23.63 8.61 13.55
C ASP A 90 -23.86 10.07 13.93
N ALA A 91 -25.12 10.51 13.79
CA ALA A 91 -25.53 11.88 14.06
C ALA A 91 -25.48 12.24 15.56
N SER A 92 -25.30 11.24 16.44
CA SER A 92 -25.13 11.46 17.88
C SER A 92 -23.71 11.88 18.27
N LEU A 93 -22.74 11.75 17.34
CA LEU A 93 -21.34 12.06 17.60
C LEU A 93 -20.97 13.45 17.10
N ASP A 94 -20.23 14.16 17.93
CA ASP A 94 -19.55 15.38 17.49
C ASP A 94 -18.28 15.08 16.68
N SER A 95 -17.73 16.10 16.03
CA SER A 95 -16.53 15.99 15.19
C SER A 95 -15.29 15.45 15.92
N LYS A 96 -15.14 15.74 17.22
CA LYS A 96 -14.02 15.23 18.02
C LYS A 96 -14.20 13.74 18.29
N GLN A 97 -15.40 13.33 18.69
CA GLN A 97 -15.75 11.93 18.95
C GLN A 97 -15.64 11.06 17.68
N ILE A 98 -16.08 11.59 16.53
CA ILE A 98 -15.86 10.95 15.23
C ILE A 98 -14.36 10.75 15.00
N GLY A 99 -13.54 11.79 15.20
CA GLY A 99 -12.10 11.71 15.04
C GLY A 99 -11.43 10.66 15.92
N GLU A 100 -11.85 10.54 17.18
CA GLU A 100 -11.34 9.54 18.12
C GLU A 100 -11.73 8.11 17.73
N ARG A 101 -13.01 7.89 17.38
CA ARG A 101 -13.49 6.57 16.97
C ARG A 101 -12.87 6.10 15.66
N VAL A 102 -12.69 7.01 14.69
CA VAL A 102 -11.96 6.70 13.45
C VAL A 102 -10.51 6.34 13.76
N LYS A 103 -9.82 7.10 14.62
CA LYS A 103 -8.44 6.76 15.04
C LYS A 103 -8.36 5.40 15.73
N ALA A 104 -9.32 5.08 16.60
CA ALA A 104 -9.39 3.78 17.27
C ALA A 104 -9.60 2.63 16.27
N LEU A 105 -10.52 2.80 15.31
CA LEU A 105 -10.74 1.83 14.22
C LEU A 105 -9.48 1.63 13.37
N LEU A 106 -8.80 2.70 12.97
CA LEU A 106 -7.58 2.58 12.15
C LEU A 106 -6.41 1.93 12.91
N LYS A 107 -6.40 2.01 14.25
CA LYS A 107 -5.41 1.33 15.10
C LYS A 107 -5.71 -0.16 15.29
N SER A 108 -6.98 -0.57 15.27
CA SER A 108 -7.37 -1.97 15.42
C SER A 108 -7.24 -2.77 14.12
N LEU A 109 -7.20 -2.09 12.97
CA LEU A 109 -7.06 -2.73 11.67
C LEU A 109 -5.60 -3.02 11.30
N PRO A 110 -5.34 -4.08 10.52
CA PRO A 110 -4.03 -4.30 9.92
C PRO A 110 -3.58 -3.10 9.10
N LYS A 111 -2.28 -2.77 9.14
CA LYS A 111 -1.71 -1.61 8.42
C LYS A 111 -2.08 -1.59 6.92
N ASP A 112 -2.14 -2.75 6.29
CA ASP A 112 -2.47 -2.90 4.88
C ASP A 112 -3.96 -2.55 4.59
N VAL A 113 -4.87 -2.88 5.52
CA VAL A 113 -6.29 -2.51 5.47
C VAL A 113 -6.47 -1.00 5.72
N THR A 114 -5.78 -0.45 6.73
CA THR A 114 -5.78 0.98 7.04
C THR A 114 -5.31 1.82 5.85
N LEU A 115 -4.25 1.39 5.17
CA LEU A 115 -3.75 2.07 3.97
C LEU A 115 -4.75 2.00 2.82
N ALA A 116 -5.38 0.83 2.60
CA ALA A 116 -6.39 0.66 1.57
C ALA A 116 -7.63 1.52 1.83
N LEU A 117 -8.12 1.59 3.07
CA LEU A 117 -9.20 2.49 3.49
C LEU A 117 -8.88 3.95 3.23
N PHE A 118 -7.66 4.38 3.58
CA PHE A 118 -7.25 5.76 3.36
C PHE A 118 -7.23 6.12 1.86
N LYS A 119 -6.74 5.20 1.02
CA LYS A 119 -6.75 5.37 -0.44
C LYS A 119 -8.16 5.39 -1.02
N LEU A 120 -9.03 4.46 -0.61
CA LEU A 120 -10.44 4.49 -1.01
C LEU A 120 -11.08 5.82 -0.64
N ARG A 121 -10.92 6.29 0.60
CA ARG A 121 -11.42 7.60 1.02
C ARG A 121 -10.90 8.73 0.13
N SER A 122 -9.62 8.75 -0.23
CA SER A 122 -9.09 9.78 -1.13
C SER A 122 -9.70 9.74 -2.53
N LEU A 123 -10.02 8.54 -3.05
CA LEU A 123 -10.70 8.40 -4.35
C LEU A 123 -12.13 8.94 -4.31
N PHE A 124 -12.84 8.75 -3.19
CA PHE A 124 -14.21 9.26 -3.01
C PHE A 124 -14.27 10.72 -2.53
N ALA A 125 -13.19 11.27 -1.99
CA ALA A 125 -13.11 12.67 -1.54
C ALA A 125 -13.14 13.70 -2.71
N HIS A 126 -12.86 13.25 -3.94
CA HIS A 126 -12.89 14.07 -5.14
C HIS A 126 -14.17 13.88 -5.97
N LEU A 127 -15.07 12.99 -5.57
CA LEU A 127 -16.37 12.92 -6.20
C LEU A 127 -17.19 14.12 -5.73
N PRO A 128 -17.82 14.88 -6.64
CA PRO A 128 -18.66 15.99 -6.26
C PRO A 128 -19.74 15.44 -5.32
N ALA A 129 -19.80 15.98 -4.11
CA ALA A 129 -20.91 15.72 -3.21
C ALA A 129 -22.18 16.02 -3.99
N LYS A 130 -23.03 15.00 -4.19
CA LYS A 130 -24.33 15.17 -4.81
C LYS A 130 -25.04 16.23 -3.97
N LYS A 131 -25.17 17.45 -4.51
CA LYS A 131 -25.90 18.53 -3.84
C LYS A 131 -27.27 17.96 -3.45
N PRO A 132 -27.75 18.16 -2.22
CA PRO A 132 -29.12 17.81 -1.90
C PRO A 132 -29.98 18.55 -2.92
N SER A 133 -30.70 17.80 -3.75
CA SER A 133 -31.79 18.32 -4.56
C SER A 133 -32.73 19.01 -3.58
N GLN A 134 -32.73 20.35 -3.61
CA GLN A 134 -33.77 21.15 -3.03
C GLN A 134 -35.07 20.66 -3.67
N GLN A 135 -35.86 19.90 -2.93
CA GLN A 135 -37.29 19.83 -3.17
C GLN A 135 -37.79 21.24 -2.91
N THR A 136 -38.03 21.98 -3.99
CA THR A 136 -38.85 23.17 -3.96
C THR A 136 -40.27 22.69 -3.65
N ASP A 137 -40.68 22.84 -2.40
CA ASP A 137 -42.09 22.93 -2.05
C ASP A 137 -42.66 24.15 -2.80
N GLU A 138 -43.32 23.92 -3.93
CA GLU A 138 -44.22 24.93 -4.49
C GLU A 138 -45.53 24.89 -3.69
N PRO A 139 -46.00 26.02 -3.13
CA PRO A 139 -47.31 26.08 -2.53
C PRO A 139 -48.38 25.97 -3.62
N VAL A 140 -49.22 24.94 -3.52
CA VAL A 140 -50.47 24.83 -4.30
C VAL A 140 -51.34 26.04 -3.94
N LYS A 141 -51.48 26.97 -4.88
CA LYS A 141 -52.52 28.01 -4.81
C LYS A 141 -53.86 27.37 -5.11
N VAL A 142 -54.79 27.52 -4.17
CA VAL A 142 -56.23 27.26 -4.30
C VAL A 142 -56.86 28.31 -5.21
#